data_AF-A0A4R0XCZ3-F1
#
_entry.id   AF-A0A4R0XCZ3-F1
#
_cell.length_a   1.000
_cell.length_b   1.000
_cell.length_c   1.000
_cell.angle_alpha   90.00
_cell.angle_beta   90.00
_cell.angle_gamma   90.00
#
_symmetry.space_group_name_H-M   'P 1'
#
loop_
_entity.id
_entity.type
_entity.pdbx_description
1 polymer ?
#
loop_
_entity_poly.entity_id
_entity_poly.type
_entity_poly.pdbx_seq_one_letter_code
_entity_poly.pdbx_strand_id
1 'polypeptide(L)'
;MMGETDSKVTSGPGNLEEVLTRVRAQTPVELHAVRSKMIGAYTAFVAAALIASITNSVAIGGGKLVICLFSLSLPALVGHLLLDRTVTVIQQRKTSAYRGAALGLGMIPSIIAFTILIGHVSIVGAVLFVLGCVYWFFVVDVVTAAGARDKNSTI
;
A
#
# COMPACT_ATOMS: atom_id res chain seq x y z
N MET A 1 59.24 -11.02 6.13
CA MET A 1 58.46 -11.68 7.20
C MET A 1 57.64 -10.57 7.86
N MET A 2 56.35 -10.46 7.51
CA MET A 2 55.20 -11.03 8.28
C MET A 2 55.20 -10.43 9.69
N GLY A 3 54.30 -9.51 10.03
CA GLY A 3 52.83 -9.58 10.17
C GLY A 3 52.51 -8.58 11.30
N GLU A 4 51.34 -8.02 11.53
CA GLU A 4 49.99 -8.49 11.29
C GLU A 4 49.09 -7.24 11.44
N THR A 5 48.21 -7.05 10.49
CA THR A 5 47.17 -6.03 10.47
C THR A 5 46.10 -6.36 11.51
N ASP A 6 46.00 -5.58 12.57
CA ASP A 6 44.84 -5.63 13.46
C ASP A 6 43.73 -4.73 12.88
N SER A 7 43.00 -5.29 11.91
CA SER A 7 41.81 -4.67 11.35
C SER A 7 40.70 -4.71 12.39
N LYS A 8 40.57 -3.62 13.16
CA LYS A 8 39.42 -3.38 14.01
C LYS A 8 38.21 -3.14 13.09
N VAL A 9 37.50 -4.22 12.76
CA VAL A 9 36.18 -4.17 12.12
C VAL A 9 35.24 -3.48 13.10
N THR A 10 35.17 -2.16 13.02
CA THR A 10 34.11 -1.38 13.64
C THR A 10 32.84 -1.63 12.86
N SER A 11 32.05 -2.61 13.30
CA SER A 11 30.64 -2.73 13.01
C SER A 11 29.92 -1.50 13.57
N GLY A 12 29.95 -0.41 12.80
CA GLY A 12 29.31 0.84 13.17
C GLY A 12 27.78 0.71 13.14
N PRO A 13 27.05 1.41 14.03
CA PRO A 13 25.59 1.57 14.01
C PRO A 13 25.09 2.43 12.83
N GLY A 14 25.75 2.36 11.67
CA GLY A 14 25.58 3.29 10.55
C GLY A 14 24.31 3.09 9.72
N ASN A 15 23.66 1.93 9.79
CA ASN A 15 22.51 1.68 8.92
C ASN A 15 21.21 2.32 9.43
N LEU A 16 21.06 2.52 10.74
CA LEU A 16 19.80 2.99 11.31
C LEU A 16 19.75 4.51 11.40
N GLU A 17 20.85 5.17 11.81
CA GLU A 17 20.95 6.63 11.76
C GLU A 17 20.94 7.16 10.32
N GLU A 18 21.62 6.52 9.37
CA GLU A 18 21.61 6.97 7.98
C GLU A 18 20.22 6.82 7.35
N VAL A 19 19.51 5.72 7.62
CA VAL A 19 18.11 5.54 7.19
C VAL A 19 17.20 6.57 7.87
N LEU A 20 17.35 6.81 9.17
CA LEU A 20 16.58 7.82 9.89
C LEU A 20 16.85 9.24 9.36
N THR A 21 18.08 9.54 8.98
CA THR A 21 18.46 10.86 8.45
C THR A 21 17.94 11.05 7.02
N ARG A 22 17.96 10.00 6.19
CA ARG A 22 17.33 10.01 4.86
C ARG A 22 15.81 10.13 4.95
N VAL A 23 15.16 9.42 5.88
CA VAL A 23 13.71 9.56 6.16
C VAL A 23 13.39 10.97 6.65
N ARG A 24 14.21 11.55 7.52
CA ARG A 24 14.06 12.91 8.05
C ARG A 24 14.28 13.99 6.98
N ALA A 25 15.09 13.71 5.95
CA ALA A 25 15.31 14.60 4.82
C ALA A 25 14.30 14.40 3.66
N GLN A 26 13.36 13.43 3.77
CA GLN A 26 12.38 13.20 2.71
C GLN A 26 11.48 14.42 2.56
N THR A 27 11.71 15.13 1.46
CA THR A 27 10.79 16.18 1.01
C THR A 27 9.39 15.57 0.79
N PRO A 28 8.30 16.35 0.94
CA PRO A 28 6.94 15.86 0.66
C PRO A 28 6.77 15.24 -0.74
N VAL A 29 7.69 15.54 -1.66
CA VAL A 29 7.79 14.97 -3.00
C VAL A 29 8.26 13.51 -2.97
N GLU A 30 9.26 13.16 -2.13
CA GLU A 30 9.77 11.78 -2.03
C GLU A 30 8.76 10.86 -1.33
N LEU A 31 8.12 11.34 -0.27
CA LEU A 31 7.08 10.60 0.44
C LEU A 31 5.84 10.37 -0.45
N HIS A 32 5.49 11.36 -1.28
CA HIS A 32 4.49 11.20 -2.34
C HIS A 32 4.93 10.19 -3.41
N ALA A 33 6.20 10.21 -3.85
CA ALA A 33 6.70 9.28 -4.86
C ALA A 33 6.64 7.82 -4.38
N VAL A 34 7.00 7.55 -3.13
CA VAL A 34 6.92 6.21 -2.52
C VAL A 34 5.46 5.75 -2.43
N ARG A 35 4.56 6.59 -1.92
CA ARG A 35 3.12 6.28 -1.81
C ARG A 35 2.48 6.06 -3.18
N SER A 36 2.77 6.92 -4.15
CA SER A 36 2.28 6.85 -5.52
C SER A 36 2.74 5.56 -6.21
N LYS A 37 4.01 5.14 -6.01
CA LYS A 37 4.52 3.86 -6.52
C LYS A 37 3.79 2.66 -5.91
N MET A 38 3.56 2.64 -4.60
CA MET A 38 2.84 1.54 -3.95
C MET A 38 1.40 1.43 -4.44
N ILE A 39 0.67 2.56 -4.51
CA ILE A 39 -0.71 2.56 -5.00
C ILE A 39 -0.76 2.23 -6.50
N GLY A 40 0.22 2.70 -7.29
CA GLY A 40 0.38 2.34 -8.69
C GLY A 40 0.58 0.84 -8.88
N ALA A 41 1.47 0.21 -8.09
CA ALA A 41 1.68 -1.23 -8.12
C ALA A 41 0.42 -2.01 -7.73
N TYR A 42 -0.30 -1.56 -6.69
CA TYR A 42 -1.58 -2.15 -6.31
C TYR A 42 -2.62 -2.02 -7.44
N THR A 43 -2.71 -0.87 -8.09
CA THR A 43 -3.63 -0.63 -9.21
C THR A 43 -3.30 -1.56 -10.39
N ALA A 44 -2.01 -1.74 -10.70
CA ALA A 44 -1.57 -2.67 -11.73
C ALA A 44 -1.91 -4.12 -11.37
N PHE A 45 -1.74 -4.51 -10.11
CA PHE A 45 -2.14 -5.83 -9.60
C PHE A 45 -3.65 -6.06 -9.74
N VAL A 46 -4.48 -5.08 -9.37
CA VAL A 46 -5.94 -5.13 -9.54
C VAL A 46 -6.32 -5.24 -11.03
N ALA A 47 -5.63 -4.52 -11.91
CA ALA A 47 -5.87 -4.61 -13.36
C ALA A 47 -5.50 -6.00 -13.92
N ALA A 48 -4.38 -6.58 -13.48
CA ALA A 48 -3.99 -7.93 -13.86
C ALA A 48 -5.02 -8.97 -13.37
N ALA A 49 -5.50 -8.83 -12.12
CA ALA A 49 -6.53 -9.69 -11.56
C ALA A 49 -7.87 -9.57 -12.32
N LEU A 50 -8.24 -8.36 -12.77
CA LEU A 50 -9.41 -8.14 -13.62
C LEU A 50 -9.28 -8.89 -14.94
N ILE A 51 -8.15 -8.75 -15.65
CA ILE A 51 -7.91 -9.44 -16.93
C ILE A 51 -8.00 -10.96 -16.73
N ALA A 52 -7.33 -11.50 -15.70
CA ALA A 52 -7.40 -12.91 -15.37
C ALA A 52 -8.84 -13.38 -15.06
N SER A 53 -9.63 -12.55 -14.37
CA SER A 53 -11.03 -12.82 -14.04
C SER A 53 -11.94 -12.80 -15.28
N ILE A 54 -11.67 -11.92 -16.25
CA ILE A 54 -12.40 -11.88 -17.53
C ILE A 54 -12.14 -13.17 -18.32
N THR A 55 -10.86 -13.56 -18.44
CA THR A 55 -10.44 -14.76 -19.19
C THR A 55 -11.04 -16.04 -18.60
N ASN A 56 -11.21 -16.11 -17.28
CA ASN A 56 -11.72 -17.29 -16.57
C ASN A 56 -13.17 -17.12 -16.05
N SER A 57 -13.91 -16.13 -16.57
CA SER A 57 -15.20 -15.70 -16.01
C SER A 57 -16.29 -16.78 -15.96
N VAL A 58 -16.20 -17.81 -16.81
CA VAL A 58 -17.13 -18.95 -16.86
C VAL A 58 -16.85 -19.99 -15.78
N ALA A 59 -15.59 -20.12 -15.35
CA ALA A 59 -15.16 -21.10 -14.35
C ALA A 59 -15.38 -20.61 -12.91
N ILE A 60 -15.43 -19.29 -12.70
CA ILE A 60 -15.52 -18.69 -11.37
C ILE A 60 -16.99 -18.44 -11.02
N GLY A 61 -17.47 -19.10 -9.97
CA GLY A 61 -18.78 -18.80 -9.38
C GLY A 61 -18.84 -17.35 -8.91
N GLY A 62 -19.60 -16.49 -9.60
CA GLY A 62 -19.67 -15.05 -9.32
C GLY A 62 -18.71 -14.18 -10.13
N GLY A 63 -18.04 -14.71 -11.17
CA GLY A 63 -17.07 -13.96 -11.99
C GLY A 63 -17.59 -12.63 -12.54
N LYS A 64 -18.88 -12.54 -12.90
CA LYS A 64 -19.52 -11.28 -13.34
C LYS A 64 -19.48 -10.20 -12.26
N LEU A 65 -19.77 -10.55 -11.00
CA LEU A 65 -19.73 -9.60 -9.88
C LEU A 65 -18.30 -9.15 -9.57
N VAL A 66 -17.33 -10.07 -9.62
CA VAL A 66 -15.91 -9.77 -9.44
C VAL A 66 -15.44 -8.76 -10.50
N ILE A 67 -15.80 -8.97 -11.76
CA ILE A 67 -15.49 -8.04 -12.86
C ILE A 67 -16.11 -6.67 -12.58
N CYS A 68 -17.39 -6.59 -12.21
CA CYS A 68 -18.05 -5.32 -11.90
C CYS A 68 -17.35 -4.57 -10.75
N LEU A 69 -16.99 -5.27 -9.68
CA LEU A 69 -16.29 -4.68 -8.53
C LEU A 69 -14.91 -4.15 -8.92
N PHE A 70 -14.15 -4.91 -9.70
CA PHE A 70 -12.86 -4.44 -10.21
C PHE A 70 -13.00 -3.26 -11.17
N SER A 71 -13.99 -3.29 -12.08
CA SER A 71 -14.30 -2.17 -12.98
C SER A 71 -14.71 -0.91 -12.24
N LEU A 72 -15.32 -1.01 -11.06
CA LEU A 72 -15.62 0.15 -10.20
C LEU A 72 -14.38 0.63 -9.44
N SER A 73 -13.53 -0.29 -8.98
CA SER A 73 -12.31 0.03 -8.21
C SER A 73 -11.22 0.73 -9.04
N LEU A 74 -11.01 0.31 -10.29
CA LEU A 74 -9.87 0.77 -11.09
C LEU A 74 -9.93 2.27 -11.43
N PRO A 75 -11.05 2.82 -11.94
CA PRO A 75 -11.16 4.27 -12.16
C PRO A 75 -10.97 5.07 -10.87
N ALA A 76 -11.44 4.56 -9.72
CA ALA A 76 -11.27 5.22 -8.43
C ALA A 76 -9.79 5.22 -7.96
N LEU A 77 -9.07 4.12 -8.16
CA LEU A 77 -7.63 4.03 -7.86
C LEU A 77 -6.78 4.93 -8.77
N VAL A 78 -7.06 4.94 -10.07
CA VAL A 78 -6.39 5.85 -11.02
C VAL A 78 -6.72 7.31 -10.69
N GLY A 79 -7.98 7.59 -10.39
CA GLY A 79 -8.44 8.89 -9.91
C GLY A 79 -7.71 9.31 -8.64
N HIS A 80 -7.54 8.40 -7.68
CA HIS A 80 -6.76 8.67 -6.47
C HIS A 80 -5.33 9.09 -6.82
N LEU A 81 -4.61 8.38 -7.69
CA LEU A 81 -3.24 8.74 -8.09
C LEU A 81 -3.15 10.13 -8.73
N LEU A 82 -4.12 10.48 -9.59
CA LEU A 82 -4.19 11.80 -10.23
C LEU A 82 -4.52 12.90 -9.22
N LEU A 83 -5.45 12.66 -8.30
CA LEU A 83 -5.77 13.57 -7.21
C LEU A 83 -4.60 13.71 -6.22
N ASP A 84 -3.89 12.63 -5.94
CA ASP A 84 -2.72 12.61 -5.05
C ASP A 84 -1.63 13.53 -5.58
N ARG A 85 -1.35 13.43 -6.89
CA ARG A 85 -0.43 14.33 -7.59
C ARG A 85 -0.91 15.77 -7.56
N THR A 86 -2.18 16.01 -7.89
CA THR A 86 -2.72 17.38 -7.95
C THR A 86 -2.71 18.06 -6.58
N VAL A 87 -3.16 17.37 -5.54
CA VAL A 87 -3.28 17.95 -4.20
C VAL A 87 -1.91 18.10 -3.53
N THR A 88 -1.01 17.13 -3.69
CA THR A 88 0.27 17.11 -2.98
C THR A 88 1.34 17.91 -3.71
N VAL A 89 1.42 17.81 -5.04
CA VAL A 89 2.47 18.47 -5.84
C VAL A 89 2.03 19.87 -6.28
N ILE A 90 0.80 20.03 -6.77
CA ILE A 90 0.32 21.32 -7.33
C ILE A 90 -0.23 22.22 -6.23
N GLN A 91 -1.08 21.68 -5.35
CA GLN A 91 -1.77 22.48 -4.32
C GLN A 91 -1.06 22.51 -2.96
N GLN A 92 -0.02 21.69 -2.74
CA GLN A 92 0.68 21.51 -1.47
C GLN A 92 -0.23 21.32 -0.23
N ARG A 93 -1.42 20.75 -0.41
CA ARG A 93 -2.35 20.49 0.70
C ARG A 93 -2.05 19.14 1.34
N LYS A 94 -1.87 19.13 2.66
CA LYS A 94 -1.61 17.91 3.44
C LYS A 94 -2.81 16.95 3.50
N THR A 95 -4.04 17.48 3.49
CA THR A 95 -5.26 16.66 3.69
C THR A 95 -6.36 17.00 2.68
N SER A 96 -6.96 15.97 2.08
CA SER A 96 -8.15 16.10 1.23
C SER A 96 -9.09 14.92 1.46
N ALA A 97 -10.33 15.21 1.85
CA ALA A 97 -11.38 14.21 2.02
C ALA A 97 -11.64 13.43 0.72
N TYR A 98 -11.52 14.10 -0.44
CA TYR A 98 -11.70 13.49 -1.75
C TYR A 98 -10.60 12.46 -2.08
N ARG A 99 -9.37 12.63 -1.57
CA ARG A 99 -8.30 11.61 -1.69
C ARG A 99 -8.66 10.35 -0.90
N GLY A 100 -9.16 10.51 0.32
CA GLY A 100 -9.61 9.41 1.16
C GLY A 100 -10.81 8.67 0.55
N ALA A 101 -11.80 9.41 0.04
CA ALA A 101 -12.96 8.83 -0.62
C ALA A 101 -12.60 8.04 -1.88
N ALA A 102 -11.73 8.59 -2.75
CA ALA A 102 -11.26 7.90 -3.95
C ALA A 102 -10.46 6.64 -3.59
N LEU A 103 -9.62 6.69 -2.54
CA LEU A 103 -8.89 5.52 -2.06
C LEU A 103 -9.86 4.45 -1.52
N GLY A 104 -10.86 4.85 -0.73
CA GLY A 104 -11.86 3.92 -0.19
C GLY A 104 -12.71 3.26 -1.28
N LEU A 105 -13.19 4.04 -2.25
CA LEU A 105 -13.92 3.55 -3.42
C LEU A 105 -13.06 2.67 -4.34
N GLY A 106 -11.74 2.84 -4.30
CA GLY A 106 -10.80 1.94 -4.96
C GLY A 106 -10.60 0.63 -4.18
N MET A 107 -10.21 0.74 -2.92
CA MET A 107 -9.75 -0.39 -2.10
C MET A 107 -10.88 -1.30 -1.60
N ILE A 108 -12.03 -0.74 -1.23
CA ILE A 108 -13.12 -1.55 -0.65
C ILE A 108 -13.69 -2.52 -1.68
N PRO A 109 -14.09 -2.08 -2.90
CA PRO A 109 -14.62 -2.99 -3.91
C PRO A 109 -13.58 -4.01 -4.37
N SER A 110 -12.30 -3.64 -4.46
CA SER A 110 -11.25 -4.58 -4.85
C SER A 110 -11.00 -5.65 -3.79
N ILE A 111 -11.00 -5.30 -2.50
CA ILE A 111 -10.88 -6.29 -1.40
C ILE A 111 -12.09 -7.24 -1.40
N ILE A 112 -13.30 -6.72 -1.62
CA ILE A 112 -14.51 -7.57 -1.75
C ILE A 112 -14.36 -8.52 -2.94
N ALA A 113 -13.90 -8.02 -4.09
CA ALA A 113 -13.67 -8.84 -5.28
C ALA A 113 -12.66 -9.98 -5.02
N PHE A 114 -11.52 -9.67 -4.38
CA PHE A 114 -10.55 -10.70 -3.98
C PHE A 114 -11.13 -11.69 -2.98
N THR A 115 -11.94 -11.23 -2.03
CA THR A 115 -12.59 -12.10 -1.04
C THR A 115 -13.53 -13.10 -1.71
N ILE A 116 -14.32 -12.67 -2.71
CA ILE A 116 -15.18 -13.55 -3.50
C ILE A 116 -14.34 -14.55 -4.29
N LEU A 117 -13.24 -14.08 -4.91
CA LEU A 117 -12.36 -14.93 -5.72
C LEU A 117 -11.67 -16.01 -4.90
N ILE A 118 -11.18 -15.66 -3.70
CA ILE A 118 -10.60 -16.62 -2.75
C ILE A 118 -11.69 -17.53 -2.19
N GLY A 119 -12.86 -16.98 -1.87
CA GLY A 119 -14.00 -17.72 -1.30
C GLY A 119 -14.55 -18.78 -2.25
N HIS A 120 -14.41 -18.57 -3.57
CA HIS A 120 -14.72 -19.58 -4.57
C HIS A 120 -13.85 -20.83 -4.44
N VAL A 121 -12.57 -20.68 -4.05
CA VAL A 121 -11.62 -21.79 -3.84
C VAL A 121 -11.68 -22.32 -2.41
N SER A 122 -11.74 -21.43 -1.42
CA SER A 122 -11.77 -21.76 0.01
C SER A 122 -12.41 -20.66 0.84
N ILE A 123 -13.53 -21.00 1.48
CA ILE A 123 -14.24 -20.10 2.42
C ILE A 123 -13.34 -19.74 3.61
N VAL A 124 -12.61 -20.71 4.16
CA VAL A 124 -11.69 -20.47 5.29
C VAL A 124 -10.58 -19.51 4.87
N GLY A 125 -10.05 -19.68 3.66
CA GLY A 125 -9.06 -18.75 3.09
C GLY A 125 -9.59 -17.33 2.94
N ALA A 126 -10.85 -17.17 2.50
CA ALA A 126 -11.48 -15.86 2.35
C ALA A 126 -11.66 -15.16 3.71
N VAL A 127 -12.08 -15.89 4.74
CA VAL A 127 -12.23 -15.34 6.10
C VAL A 127 -10.87 -14.90 6.64
N LEU A 128 -9.83 -15.73 6.52
CA LEU A 128 -8.48 -15.39 6.94
C LEU A 128 -7.91 -14.19 6.16
N PHE A 129 -8.22 -14.09 4.87
CA PHE A 129 -7.82 -12.95 4.05
C PHE A 129 -8.44 -11.64 4.56
N VAL A 130 -9.76 -11.61 4.81
CA VAL A 130 -10.45 -10.42 5.34
C VAL A 130 -9.90 -10.04 6.72
N LEU A 131 -9.76 -11.02 7.62
CA LEU A 131 -9.18 -10.78 8.95
C LEU A 131 -7.75 -10.26 8.84
N GLY A 132 -6.95 -10.80 7.93
CA GLY A 132 -5.59 -10.34 7.65
C GLY A 132 -5.56 -8.89 7.17
N CYS A 133 -6.44 -8.52 6.24
CA CYS A 133 -6.55 -7.13 5.79
C CYS A 133 -6.88 -6.19 6.95
N VAL A 134 -7.91 -6.51 7.74
CA VAL A 134 -8.32 -5.70 8.90
C VAL A 134 -7.20 -5.60 9.94
N TYR A 135 -6.54 -6.71 10.24
CA TYR A 135 -5.41 -6.76 11.16
C TYR A 135 -4.27 -5.84 10.71
N TRP A 136 -3.86 -5.92 9.44
CA TRP A 136 -2.80 -5.05 8.92
C TRP A 136 -3.19 -3.57 8.89
N PHE A 137 -4.46 -3.24 8.60
CA PHE A 137 -4.95 -1.86 8.75
C PHE A 137 -4.79 -1.37 10.19
N PHE A 138 -5.16 -2.19 11.18
CA PHE A 138 -5.01 -1.84 12.59
C PHE A 138 -3.54 -1.69 12.99
N VAL A 139 -2.66 -2.60 12.54
CA VAL A 139 -1.21 -2.50 12.81
C VAL A 139 -0.65 -1.19 12.25
N VAL A 140 -0.99 -0.82 11.02
CA VAL A 140 -0.53 0.44 10.42
C VAL A 140 -1.04 1.65 11.20
N ASP A 141 -2.32 1.64 11.62
CA ASP A 141 -2.91 2.73 12.41
C ASP A 141 -2.22 2.86 13.78
N VAL A 142 -2.03 1.76 14.49
CA VAL A 142 -1.33 1.72 15.78
C VAL A 142 0.11 2.19 15.65
N VAL A 143 0.86 1.71 14.65
CA VAL A 143 2.25 2.13 14.42
C VAL A 143 2.32 3.61 14.07
N THR A 144 1.38 4.11 13.27
CA THR A 144 1.31 5.55 12.92
C THR A 144 0.98 6.40 14.15
N ALA A 145 0.01 5.97 14.96
CA ALA A 145 -0.40 6.68 16.17
C ALA A 145 0.69 6.65 17.27
N ALA A 146 1.37 5.51 17.44
CA ALA A 146 2.50 5.37 18.34
C ALA A 146 3.69 6.23 17.89
N GLY A 147 4.03 6.19 16.60
CA GLY A 147 5.07 7.02 16.01
C GLY A 147 4.81 8.53 16.14
N ALA A 148 3.53 8.94 16.13
CA ALA A 148 3.12 10.33 16.35
C ALA A 148 3.11 10.77 17.83
N ARG A 149 3.02 9.82 18.78
CA ARG A 149 2.96 10.10 20.23
C ARG A 149 4.30 9.96 20.95
N ASP A 150 5.27 9.30 20.35
CA ASP A 150 6.60 9.18 20.92
C ASP A 150 7.32 10.54 20.86
N LYS A 151 7.53 11.16 22.02
CA LYS A 151 8.21 12.47 22.16
C LYS A 151 9.70 12.40 21.81
N ASN A 152 10.28 11.20 21.70
CA ASN A 152 11.62 10.97 21.16
C ASN A 152 11.59 10.57 19.67
N SER A 153 10.43 10.19 19.13
CA SER A 153 10.22 10.02 17.68
C SER A 153 10.04 11.41 17.07
N THR A 154 11.18 12.04 16.81
CA THR A 154 11.28 13.31 16.09
C THR A 154 11.07 13.04 14.60
N ILE A 155 9.79 12.89 14.21
CA ILE A 155 9.30 13.04 12.83
C ILE A 155 9.21 14.54 12.52
#